data_AF-A0A935YEK3-F1
#
_entry.id   AF-A0A935YEK3-F1
#
_cell.length_a   1.000
_cell.length_b   1.000
_cell.length_c   1.000
_cell.angle_alpha   90.00
_cell.angle_beta   90.00
_cell.angle_gamma   90.00
#
_symmetry.space_group_name_H-M   'P 1'
#
loop_
_entity.id
_entity.type
_entity.pdbx_description
1 polymer ?
#
loop_
_entity_poly.entity_id
_entity_poly.type
_entity_poly.pdbx_seq_one_letter_code
_entity_poly.pdbx_strand_id
1 'polypeptide(L)'
;MWFTPPRISALNLRLRSLNGGGSYPSQFDGVTEDGRPIFVHYRGGYISIDQGDIGASPGDPMKELLSTRIGPPLHGVILIEQACEILGLSAPGISKLTKERFDAAVDKDPIEDLSGATTFWDRSLLAHQEDIVDLVHYLGAHFSRVAILEPYLEGSKRRYRQSETVPDGASFLQLGFEGEDVAIGRLITEPNVSISEFKDAFAVILNIRIHRITAANPNDEFPDEEIAACHTIFLSMQCPTQSGSRRDMAEEIAAAIASQIERRVDRIEIETGRVLERNDIWHGRSLANWCKQKPNRFLRIFNDRSTGEKQRIGLQSGSD
;
A
#
# COMPACT_ATOMS: atom_id res chain seq x y z
N MET A 1 -0.21 -2.35 11.84
CA MET A 1 -0.45 -3.79 11.99
C MET A 1 0.23 -4.42 10.81
N TRP A 2 1.12 -5.34 11.10
CA TRP A 2 1.85 -6.10 10.10
C TRP A 2 0.94 -7.15 9.49
N PHE A 3 1.10 -7.39 8.19
CA PHE A 3 0.39 -8.39 7.42
C PHE A 3 1.38 -9.31 6.73
N THR A 4 1.33 -10.60 7.07
CA THR A 4 2.06 -11.65 6.36
C THR A 4 1.05 -12.40 5.49
N PRO A 5 1.33 -12.59 4.19
CA PRO A 5 0.48 -13.42 3.33
C PRO A 5 0.22 -14.79 3.97
N PRO A 6 -1.03 -15.25 4.06
CA PRO A 6 -1.33 -16.55 4.63
C PRO A 6 -0.88 -17.66 3.69
N ARG A 7 -0.57 -18.83 4.26
CA ARG A 7 -0.41 -20.05 3.45
C ARG A 7 -1.79 -20.52 2.99
N ILE A 8 -1.94 -20.67 1.68
CA ILE A 8 -3.17 -21.15 1.05
C ILE A 8 -3.01 -22.63 0.73
N SER A 9 -4.08 -23.40 0.97
CA SER A 9 -4.14 -24.79 0.52
C SER A 9 -4.16 -24.83 -1.01
N ALA A 10 -3.17 -25.48 -1.61
CA ALA A 10 -3.08 -25.64 -3.06
C ALA A 10 -4.37 -26.25 -3.63
N LEU A 11 -4.91 -25.64 -4.68
CA LEU A 11 -6.08 -26.14 -5.40
C LEU A 11 -5.74 -27.36 -6.26
N ASN A 12 -4.46 -27.54 -6.59
CA ASN A 12 -3.92 -28.64 -7.39
C ASN A 12 -4.61 -28.79 -8.76
N LEU A 13 -4.97 -27.67 -9.39
CA LEU A 13 -5.64 -27.66 -10.68
C LEU A 13 -4.62 -27.77 -11.82
N ARG A 14 -4.84 -28.76 -12.69
CA ARG A 14 -4.11 -28.88 -13.95
C ARG A 14 -4.84 -28.15 -15.05
N LEU A 15 -4.12 -27.26 -15.72
CA LEU A 15 -4.64 -26.38 -16.74
C LEU A 15 -4.12 -26.81 -18.09
N ARG A 16 -4.99 -26.84 -19.09
CA ARG A 16 -4.61 -26.95 -20.50
C ARG A 16 -3.94 -25.68 -20.99
N SER A 17 -4.38 -24.53 -20.49
CA SER A 17 -3.85 -23.20 -20.82
C SER A 17 -4.13 -22.23 -19.69
N LEU A 18 -3.23 -21.27 -19.50
CA LEU A 18 -3.43 -20.09 -18.65
C LEU A 18 -2.68 -18.93 -19.31
N ASN A 19 -3.39 -17.83 -19.56
CA ASN A 19 -2.84 -16.64 -20.20
C ASN A 19 -3.31 -15.40 -19.45
N GLY A 20 -2.72 -14.24 -19.76
CA GLY A 20 -3.11 -12.97 -19.19
C GLY A 20 -1.92 -12.22 -18.59
N GLY A 21 -2.19 -11.41 -17.58
CA GLY A 21 -1.23 -10.50 -16.96
C GLY A 21 -1.87 -9.14 -16.68
N GLY A 22 -1.10 -8.08 -16.90
CA GLY A 22 -1.55 -6.71 -16.67
C GLY A 22 -1.08 -6.14 -15.33
N SER A 23 -1.05 -4.81 -15.27
CA SER A 23 -0.57 -4.02 -14.15
C SER A 23 -1.70 -3.15 -13.61
N TYR A 24 -2.47 -3.70 -12.65
CA TYR A 24 -3.57 -3.04 -11.91
C TYR A 24 -4.96 -3.06 -12.57
N PRO A 25 -5.75 -4.15 -12.44
CA PRO A 25 -5.44 -5.41 -11.77
C PRO A 25 -4.77 -6.43 -12.70
N SER A 26 -3.99 -7.35 -12.15
CA SER A 26 -3.58 -8.55 -12.88
C SER A 26 -4.74 -9.53 -13.02
N GLN A 27 -4.94 -10.05 -14.22
CA GLN A 27 -6.04 -10.95 -14.56
C GLN A 27 -5.51 -12.09 -15.43
N PHE A 28 -5.98 -13.31 -15.18
CA PHE A 28 -5.59 -14.50 -15.93
C PHE A 28 -6.82 -15.33 -16.29
N ASP A 29 -6.87 -15.74 -17.55
CA ASP A 29 -7.90 -16.61 -18.09
C ASP A 29 -7.27 -17.96 -18.41
N GLY A 30 -7.93 -19.04 -17.96
CA GLY A 30 -7.44 -20.39 -18.14
C GLY A 30 -8.53 -21.39 -18.43
N VAL A 31 -8.10 -22.59 -18.78
CA VAL A 31 -8.98 -23.75 -18.97
C VAL A 31 -8.33 -24.96 -18.32
N THR A 32 -9.06 -25.69 -17.49
CA THR A 32 -8.61 -26.95 -16.88
C THR A 32 -8.44 -28.06 -17.92
N GLU A 33 -7.76 -29.15 -17.58
CA GLU A 33 -7.63 -30.32 -18.47
C GLU A 33 -9.00 -30.90 -18.86
N ASP A 34 -9.96 -30.93 -17.93
CA ASP A 34 -11.35 -31.38 -18.14
C ASP A 34 -12.25 -30.35 -18.85
N GLY A 35 -11.72 -29.18 -19.24
CA GLY A 35 -12.43 -28.23 -20.09
C GLY A 35 -13.31 -27.22 -19.34
N ARG A 36 -13.06 -26.98 -18.05
CA ARG A 36 -13.72 -25.91 -17.28
C ARG A 36 -12.93 -24.61 -17.44
N PRO A 37 -13.58 -23.49 -17.79
CA PRO A 37 -12.91 -22.20 -17.76
C PRO A 37 -12.60 -21.80 -16.30
N ILE A 38 -11.48 -21.12 -16.10
CA ILE A 38 -11.15 -20.46 -14.84
C ILE A 38 -10.79 -19.01 -15.08
N PHE A 39 -11.08 -18.17 -14.09
CA PHE A 39 -10.68 -16.78 -14.06
C PHE A 39 -9.97 -16.50 -12.75
N VAL A 40 -8.74 -16.00 -12.83
CA VAL A 40 -7.95 -15.59 -11.66
C VAL A 40 -7.81 -14.08 -11.71
N HIS A 41 -8.14 -13.40 -10.61
CA HIS A 41 -7.92 -11.96 -10.50
C HIS A 41 -7.13 -11.60 -9.25
N TYR A 42 -6.27 -10.59 -9.37
CA TYR A 42 -5.56 -10.02 -8.24
C TYR A 42 -5.78 -8.51 -8.14
N ARG A 43 -6.50 -8.07 -7.11
CA ARG A 43 -6.88 -6.66 -6.93
C ARG A 43 -7.01 -6.29 -5.45
N GLY A 44 -6.49 -5.12 -5.09
CA GLY A 44 -6.62 -4.58 -3.73
C GLY A 44 -5.97 -5.46 -2.65
N GLY A 45 -4.95 -6.23 -3.00
CA GLY A 45 -4.31 -7.21 -2.13
C GLY A 45 -5.01 -8.57 -2.06
N TYR A 46 -6.14 -8.76 -2.74
CA TYR A 46 -6.89 -10.01 -2.78
C TYR A 46 -6.61 -10.78 -4.07
N ILE A 47 -6.34 -12.08 -3.94
CA ILE A 47 -6.37 -13.03 -5.05
C ILE A 47 -7.68 -13.81 -4.98
N SER A 48 -8.33 -13.96 -6.12
CA SER A 48 -9.45 -14.89 -6.26
C SER A 48 -9.26 -15.80 -7.46
N ILE A 49 -9.97 -16.92 -7.43
CA ILE A 49 -10.14 -17.82 -8.56
C ILE A 49 -11.59 -18.27 -8.64
N ASP A 50 -12.18 -18.08 -9.81
CA ASP A 50 -13.51 -18.52 -10.17
C ASP A 50 -13.43 -19.64 -11.21
N GLN A 51 -14.38 -20.57 -11.19
CA GLN A 51 -14.44 -21.70 -12.12
C GLN A 51 -15.84 -21.89 -12.69
N GLY A 52 -15.93 -22.06 -14.00
CA GLY A 52 -17.18 -22.41 -14.69
C GLY A 52 -17.44 -23.92 -14.79
N ASP A 53 -18.59 -24.26 -15.35
CA ASP A 53 -18.93 -25.64 -15.67
C ASP A 53 -18.14 -26.17 -16.89
N ILE A 54 -18.14 -27.49 -17.07
CA ILE A 54 -17.47 -28.12 -18.22
C ILE A 54 -18.08 -27.60 -19.51
N GLY A 55 -17.26 -27.06 -20.40
CA GLY A 55 -17.70 -26.53 -21.69
C GLY A 55 -18.37 -25.15 -21.62
N ALA A 56 -18.40 -24.51 -20.45
CA ALA A 56 -18.87 -23.13 -20.32
C ALA A 56 -17.96 -22.16 -21.09
N SER A 57 -18.55 -21.07 -21.58
CA SER A 57 -17.86 -20.00 -22.31
C SER A 57 -17.34 -18.91 -21.36
N PRO A 58 -16.33 -18.12 -21.80
CA PRO A 58 -15.94 -16.92 -21.06
C PRO A 58 -17.12 -15.96 -20.90
N GLY A 59 -17.44 -15.59 -19.66
CA GLY A 59 -18.58 -14.73 -19.32
C GLY A 59 -19.82 -15.46 -18.79
N ASP A 60 -19.85 -16.79 -18.88
CA ASP A 60 -20.84 -17.58 -18.16
C ASP A 60 -20.64 -17.45 -16.63
N PRO A 61 -21.71 -17.62 -15.82
CA PRO A 61 -21.59 -17.58 -14.37
C PRO A 61 -20.54 -18.58 -13.87
N MET A 62 -19.58 -18.09 -13.08
CA MET A 62 -18.54 -18.89 -12.46
C MET A 62 -18.76 -18.98 -10.95
N LYS A 63 -18.33 -20.10 -10.36
CA LYS A 63 -18.32 -20.31 -8.92
C LYS A 63 -16.97 -19.91 -8.34
N GLU A 64 -16.98 -19.07 -7.31
CA GLU A 64 -15.77 -18.76 -6.53
C GLU A 64 -15.25 -20.02 -5.84
N LEU A 65 -13.99 -20.37 -6.13
CA LEU A 65 -13.27 -21.45 -5.46
C LEU A 65 -12.50 -20.93 -4.25
N LEU A 66 -11.94 -19.73 -4.36
CA LEU A 66 -11.15 -19.07 -3.34
C LEU A 66 -11.20 -17.56 -3.55
N SER A 67 -11.29 -16.82 -2.46
CA SER A 67 -10.99 -15.39 -2.40
C SER A 67 -10.30 -15.09 -1.09
N THR A 68 -9.08 -14.57 -1.15
CA THR A 68 -8.28 -14.35 0.06
C THR A 68 -7.27 -13.22 -0.12
N ARG A 69 -6.98 -12.53 0.98
CA ARG A 69 -5.98 -11.46 0.99
C ARG A 69 -4.58 -12.09 1.04
N ILE A 70 -3.75 -11.78 0.06
CA ILE A 70 -2.34 -12.19 0.00
C ILE A 70 -1.38 -11.02 -0.09
N GLY A 71 -1.85 -9.78 -0.23
CA GLY A 71 -0.99 -8.59 -0.30
C GLY A 71 -1.51 -7.38 0.47
N PRO A 72 -0.74 -6.29 0.43
CA PRO A 72 -1.14 -5.02 1.05
C PRO A 72 -2.36 -4.42 0.33
N PRO A 73 -3.14 -3.55 1.01
CA PRO A 73 -4.29 -2.89 0.40
C PRO A 73 -3.85 -2.07 -0.81
N LEU A 74 -4.75 -1.93 -1.80
CA LEU A 74 -4.51 -1.18 -3.05
C LEU A 74 -3.40 -1.76 -3.96
N HIS A 75 -2.77 -2.88 -3.58
CA HIS A 75 -1.86 -3.61 -4.45
C HIS A 75 -2.62 -4.43 -5.49
N GLY A 76 -2.09 -4.57 -6.70
CA GLY A 76 -2.85 -5.18 -7.80
C GLY A 76 -2.00 -5.75 -8.93
N VAL A 77 -0.71 -5.99 -8.68
CA VAL A 77 0.18 -6.65 -9.66
C VAL A 77 0.70 -7.95 -9.08
N ILE A 78 0.60 -9.02 -9.85
CA ILE A 78 1.19 -10.31 -9.53
C ILE A 78 1.69 -10.96 -10.83
N LEU A 79 2.81 -11.67 -10.74
CA LEU A 79 3.29 -12.51 -11.83
C LEU A 79 2.41 -13.76 -11.97
N ILE A 80 2.22 -14.23 -13.21
CA ILE A 80 1.45 -15.45 -13.48
C ILE A 80 2.10 -16.66 -12.80
N GLU A 81 3.43 -16.71 -12.76
CA GLU A 81 4.21 -17.75 -12.09
C GLU A 81 3.95 -17.74 -10.57
N GLN A 82 3.96 -16.55 -9.95
CA GLN A 82 3.65 -16.39 -8.51
C GLN A 82 2.19 -16.77 -8.21
N ALA A 83 1.25 -16.39 -9.07
CA ALA A 83 -0.16 -16.79 -8.93
C ALA A 83 -0.33 -18.31 -9.00
N CYS A 84 0.37 -18.97 -9.93
CA CYS A 84 0.37 -20.43 -10.05
C CYS A 84 0.94 -21.11 -8.81
N GLU A 85 2.06 -20.62 -8.28
CA GLU A 85 2.66 -21.16 -7.06
C GLU A 85 1.75 -21.01 -5.83
N ILE A 86 1.13 -19.84 -5.65
CA ILE A 86 0.26 -19.55 -4.51
C ILE A 86 -1.02 -20.38 -4.56
N LEU A 87 -1.63 -20.50 -5.74
CA LEU A 87 -2.90 -21.23 -5.92
C LEU A 87 -2.71 -22.73 -6.17
N GLY A 88 -1.49 -23.19 -6.42
CA GLY A 88 -1.21 -24.58 -6.79
C GLY A 88 -1.76 -24.94 -8.17
N LEU A 89 -1.57 -24.06 -9.16
CA LEU A 89 -1.95 -24.28 -10.56
C LEU A 89 -0.75 -24.76 -11.36
N SER A 90 -0.99 -25.62 -12.36
CA SER A 90 0.04 -26.02 -13.34
C SER A 90 -0.50 -25.90 -14.75
N ALA A 91 0.20 -25.17 -15.63
CA ALA A 91 -0.16 -25.01 -17.04
C ALA A 91 1.06 -25.24 -17.96
N PRO A 92 0.88 -25.79 -19.17
CA PRO A 92 1.93 -25.87 -20.17
C PRO A 92 2.55 -24.49 -20.45
N GLY A 93 3.88 -24.42 -20.47
CA GLY A 93 4.62 -23.19 -20.77
C GLY A 93 4.84 -22.25 -19.58
N ILE A 94 4.27 -22.53 -18.40
CA ILE A 94 4.51 -21.76 -17.18
C ILE A 94 5.48 -22.53 -16.28
N SER A 95 6.68 -21.98 -16.11
CA SER A 95 7.70 -22.52 -15.21
C SER A 95 7.56 -21.96 -13.79
N LYS A 96 8.23 -22.62 -12.83
CA LYS A 96 8.45 -22.09 -11.49
C LYS A 96 9.06 -20.68 -11.55
N LEU A 97 8.65 -19.79 -10.66
CA LEU A 97 9.22 -18.47 -10.53
C LEU A 97 10.66 -18.56 -10.02
N THR A 98 11.61 -18.09 -10.82
CA THR A 98 13.01 -17.98 -10.38
C THR A 98 13.26 -16.59 -9.78
N LYS A 99 14.33 -16.49 -8.96
CA LYS A 99 14.73 -15.21 -8.38
C LYS A 99 15.07 -14.19 -9.46
N GLU A 100 15.80 -14.59 -10.50
CA GLU A 100 16.21 -13.72 -11.60
C GLU A 100 15.00 -13.18 -12.36
N ARG A 101 13.98 -14.02 -12.58
CA ARG A 101 12.73 -13.60 -13.22
C ARG A 101 11.95 -12.61 -12.36
N PHE A 102 11.90 -12.84 -11.05
CA PHE A 102 11.25 -11.95 -10.09
C PHE A 102 11.98 -10.60 -10.02
N ASP A 103 13.30 -10.61 -9.83
CA ASP A 103 14.15 -9.40 -9.75
C ASP A 103 14.02 -8.55 -11.02
N ALA A 104 14.02 -9.17 -12.20
CA ALA A 104 13.81 -8.46 -13.46
C ALA A 104 12.38 -7.90 -13.64
N ALA A 105 11.39 -8.45 -12.91
CA ALA A 105 10.01 -7.98 -12.96
C ALA A 105 9.79 -6.79 -12.02
N VAL A 106 10.31 -6.87 -10.79
CA VAL A 106 10.14 -5.79 -9.80
C VAL A 106 10.77 -4.49 -10.30
N ASP A 107 11.86 -4.56 -11.06
CA ASP A 107 12.49 -3.38 -11.67
C ASP A 107 11.58 -2.64 -12.65
N LYS A 108 10.57 -3.32 -13.22
CA LYS A 108 9.64 -2.76 -14.21
C LYS A 108 8.31 -2.37 -13.60
N ASP A 109 7.74 -3.25 -12.79
CA ASP A 109 6.42 -3.11 -12.20
C ASP A 109 6.51 -3.21 -10.67
N PRO A 110 5.60 -2.59 -9.90
CA PRO A 110 5.63 -2.65 -8.44
C PRO A 110 5.10 -4.00 -7.96
N ILE A 111 5.81 -5.06 -8.29
CA ILE A 111 5.54 -6.44 -7.90
C ILE A 111 6.11 -6.67 -6.50
N GLU A 112 5.33 -7.34 -5.66
CA GLU A 112 5.74 -7.74 -4.33
C GLU A 112 5.89 -9.26 -4.22
N ASP A 113 6.68 -9.71 -3.24
CA ASP A 113 6.77 -11.11 -2.85
C ASP A 113 5.57 -11.47 -1.97
N LEU A 114 4.65 -12.25 -2.54
CA LEU A 114 3.39 -12.66 -1.92
C LEU A 114 3.45 -14.12 -1.42
N SER A 115 4.64 -14.73 -1.39
CA SER A 115 4.84 -16.13 -0.98
C SER A 115 4.66 -16.38 0.54
N GLY A 116 4.59 -15.30 1.33
CA GLY A 116 4.63 -15.35 2.80
C GLY A 116 6.03 -15.19 3.39
N ALA A 117 7.08 -15.14 2.54
CA ALA A 117 8.44 -14.83 2.98
C ALA A 117 8.64 -13.35 3.32
N THR A 118 7.75 -12.47 2.86
CA THR A 118 7.72 -11.04 3.16
C THR A 118 6.51 -10.68 4.03
N THR A 119 6.72 -9.78 4.98
CA THR A 119 5.69 -9.19 5.84
C THR A 119 5.60 -7.69 5.56
N PHE A 120 4.37 -7.18 5.46
CA PHE A 120 4.07 -5.82 5.03
C PHE A 120 3.51 -5.00 6.19
N TRP A 121 3.88 -3.74 6.24
CA TRP A 121 3.22 -2.74 7.07
C TRP A 121 2.76 -1.60 6.17
N ASP A 122 1.49 -1.25 6.26
CA ASP A 122 0.92 -0.15 5.50
C ASP A 122 0.01 0.71 6.38
N ARG A 123 0.02 2.01 6.14
CA ARG A 123 -0.89 2.98 6.75
C ARG A 123 -1.26 4.07 5.76
N SER A 124 -2.52 4.46 5.77
CA SER A 124 -2.97 5.69 5.10
C SER A 124 -3.27 6.75 6.15
N LEU A 125 -2.86 7.98 5.91
CA LEU A 125 -3.26 9.12 6.74
C LEU A 125 -3.68 10.32 5.88
N LEU A 126 -4.46 11.19 6.49
CA LEU A 126 -4.85 12.49 5.95
C LEU A 126 -4.02 13.59 6.62
N ALA A 127 -3.17 14.31 5.88
CA ALA A 127 -2.34 15.36 6.49
C ALA A 127 -1.97 16.46 5.50
N HIS A 128 -1.48 17.59 6.04
CA HIS A 128 -0.82 18.60 5.22
C HIS A 128 0.60 18.17 4.85
N GLN A 129 1.18 18.82 3.84
CA GLN A 129 2.56 18.57 3.44
C GLN A 129 3.55 18.91 4.57
N GLU A 130 3.24 19.92 5.39
CA GLU A 130 4.05 20.26 6.58
C GLU A 130 4.13 19.12 7.61
N ASP A 131 3.06 18.36 7.83
CA ASP A 131 3.11 17.21 8.75
C ASP A 131 4.09 16.13 8.26
N ILE A 132 4.28 16.01 6.94
CA ILE A 132 5.25 15.09 6.34
C ILE A 132 6.66 15.60 6.58
N VAL A 133 6.89 16.89 6.38
CA VAL A 133 8.18 17.53 6.66
C VAL A 133 8.56 17.32 8.13
N ASP A 134 7.64 17.59 9.05
CA ASP A 134 7.83 17.39 10.48
C ASP A 134 8.07 15.93 10.83
N LEU A 135 7.33 15.00 10.23
CA LEU A 135 7.55 13.56 10.41
C LEU A 135 8.95 13.15 9.95
N VAL A 136 9.39 13.59 8.77
CA VAL A 136 10.72 13.26 8.23
C VAL A 136 11.82 13.84 9.10
N HIS A 137 11.70 15.09 9.55
CA HIS A 137 12.63 15.71 10.49
C HIS A 137 12.69 14.95 11.83
N TYR A 138 11.53 14.58 12.37
CA TYR A 138 11.46 13.80 13.59
C TYR A 138 12.17 12.45 13.44
N LEU A 139 11.91 11.72 12.35
CA LEU A 139 12.58 10.44 12.08
C LEU A 139 14.10 10.62 11.90
N GLY A 140 14.54 11.66 11.20
CA GLY A 140 15.96 11.99 11.05
C GLY A 140 16.67 12.35 12.36
N ALA A 141 15.95 12.91 13.33
CA ALA A 141 16.48 13.19 14.67
C ALA A 141 16.42 11.98 15.61
N HIS A 142 15.46 11.06 15.38
CA HIS A 142 15.23 9.89 16.22
C HIS A 142 16.14 8.71 15.87
N PHE A 143 16.45 8.53 14.59
CA PHE A 143 17.29 7.44 14.08
C PHE A 143 18.67 7.95 13.68
N SER A 144 19.70 7.15 13.95
CA SER A 144 21.09 7.59 13.80
C SER A 144 21.50 7.82 12.34
N ARG A 145 20.88 7.09 11.41
CA ARG A 145 21.16 7.15 9.97
C ARG A 145 19.88 7.04 9.16
N VAL A 146 19.47 8.16 8.57
CA VAL A 146 18.32 8.24 7.66
C VAL A 146 18.74 8.94 6.38
N ALA A 147 18.48 8.30 5.23
CA ALA A 147 18.66 8.89 3.91
C ALA A 147 17.28 9.19 3.29
N ILE A 148 17.06 10.43 2.87
CA ILE A 148 15.89 10.81 2.08
C ILE A 148 16.24 10.61 0.62
N LEU A 149 15.49 9.74 -0.05
CA LEU A 149 15.72 9.36 -1.43
C LEU A 149 14.49 9.67 -2.27
N GLU A 150 14.75 10.28 -3.42
CA GLU A 150 13.72 10.57 -4.40
C GLU A 150 13.96 9.73 -5.65
N PRO A 151 13.06 8.80 -5.95
CA PRO A 151 13.10 8.08 -7.20
C PRO A 151 12.65 8.99 -8.36
N TYR A 152 13.36 8.92 -9.47
CA TYR A 152 12.98 9.54 -10.72
C TYR A 152 13.25 8.60 -11.88
N LEU A 153 12.60 8.86 -13.02
CA LEU A 153 12.84 8.12 -14.25
C LEU A 153 13.76 8.93 -15.17
N GLU A 154 14.81 8.29 -15.66
CA GLU A 154 15.62 8.79 -16.76
C GLU A 154 15.46 7.84 -17.95
N GLY A 155 14.54 8.19 -18.86
CA GLY A 155 14.05 7.26 -19.87
C GLY A 155 13.24 6.12 -19.24
N SER A 156 13.63 4.87 -19.49
CA SER A 156 13.03 3.68 -18.87
C SER A 156 13.71 3.23 -17.58
N LYS A 157 14.71 3.99 -17.11
CA LYS A 157 15.56 3.60 -15.99
C LYS A 157 15.14 4.34 -14.73
N ARG A 158 15.02 3.60 -13.62
CA ARG A 158 14.82 4.19 -12.31
C ARG A 158 16.17 4.66 -11.75
N ARG A 159 16.18 5.89 -11.26
CA ARG A 159 17.32 6.52 -10.58
C ARG A 159 16.89 7.10 -9.25
N TYR A 160 17.86 7.38 -8.41
CA TYR A 160 17.66 7.99 -7.10
C TYR A 160 18.52 9.23 -6.97
N ARG A 161 17.95 10.29 -6.39
CA ARG A 161 18.72 11.40 -5.84
C ARG A 161 18.55 11.41 -4.33
N GLN A 162 19.62 11.71 -3.61
CA GLN A 162 19.54 11.99 -2.20
C GLN A 162 19.18 13.46 -1.99
N SER A 163 18.30 13.70 -1.04
CA SER A 163 17.88 15.05 -0.65
C SER A 163 18.13 15.27 0.84
N GLU A 164 18.41 16.52 1.20
CA GLU A 164 18.58 16.91 2.60
C GLU A 164 17.24 17.17 3.28
N THR A 165 16.22 17.55 2.50
CA THR A 165 14.87 17.89 2.98
C THR A 165 13.81 17.23 2.10
N VAL A 166 12.56 17.24 2.58
CA VAL A 166 11.41 16.87 1.76
C VAL A 166 11.23 17.91 0.64
N PRO A 167 11.21 17.51 -0.64
CA PRO A 167 11.01 18.44 -1.75
C PRO A 167 9.61 19.02 -1.75
N ASP A 168 9.51 20.27 -2.22
CA ASP A 168 8.19 20.86 -2.44
C ASP A 168 7.43 20.14 -3.56
N GLY A 169 6.15 19.84 -3.31
CA GLY A 169 5.30 19.12 -4.26
C GLY A 169 5.66 17.65 -4.49
N ALA A 170 6.47 17.04 -3.61
CA ALA A 170 6.79 15.62 -3.70
C ALA A 170 5.53 14.76 -3.74
N SER A 171 5.40 13.89 -4.75
CA SER A 171 4.33 12.89 -4.85
C SER A 171 4.77 11.52 -4.33
N PHE A 172 6.08 11.31 -4.21
CA PHE A 172 6.66 10.09 -3.70
C PHE A 172 8.06 10.35 -3.16
N LEU A 173 8.38 9.79 -1.99
CA LEU A 173 9.69 9.81 -1.38
C LEU A 173 9.94 8.52 -0.60
N GLN A 174 11.20 8.17 -0.40
CA GLN A 174 11.62 7.01 0.36
C GLN A 174 12.59 7.42 1.45
N LEU A 175 12.43 6.87 2.64
CA LEU A 175 13.40 6.99 3.72
C LEU A 175 14.10 5.64 3.89
N GLY A 176 15.41 5.62 3.65
CA GLY A 176 16.26 4.47 3.93
C GLY A 176 16.88 4.61 5.33
N PHE A 177 16.79 3.57 6.15
CA PHE A 177 17.30 3.57 7.52
C PHE A 177 18.48 2.63 7.68
N GLU A 178 19.48 3.06 8.46
CA GLU A 178 20.72 2.30 8.79
C GLU A 178 21.43 1.76 7.55
N GLY A 179 21.49 2.58 6.48
CA GLY A 179 22.22 2.23 5.27
C GLY A 179 23.72 2.51 5.39
N GLU A 180 24.52 1.74 4.67
CA GLU A 180 25.97 1.94 4.62
C GLU A 180 26.34 3.07 3.65
N ASP A 181 27.22 4.00 4.06
CA ASP A 181 27.58 5.18 3.24
C ASP A 181 28.12 4.80 1.86
N VAL A 182 28.86 3.68 1.77
CA VAL A 182 29.36 3.15 0.50
C VAL A 182 28.20 2.68 -0.39
N ALA A 183 27.24 1.96 0.18
CA ALA A 183 26.05 1.51 -0.55
C ALA A 183 25.21 2.71 -1.00
N ILE A 184 24.93 3.65 -0.10
CA ILE A 184 24.19 4.89 -0.40
C ILE A 184 24.89 5.70 -1.49
N GLY A 185 26.21 5.90 -1.39
CA GLY A 185 27.00 6.60 -2.39
C GLY A 185 26.93 5.96 -3.77
N ARG A 186 26.90 4.62 -3.84
CA ARG A 186 26.67 3.89 -5.09
C ARG A 186 25.26 4.13 -5.62
N LEU A 187 24.22 4.11 -4.77
CA LEU A 187 22.84 4.36 -5.20
C LEU A 187 22.66 5.72 -5.91
N ILE A 188 23.41 6.73 -5.47
CA ILE A 188 23.31 8.11 -5.96
C ILE A 188 24.13 8.31 -7.25
N THR A 189 25.29 7.66 -7.33
CA THR A 189 26.25 7.89 -8.43
C THR A 189 26.04 6.93 -9.59
N GLU A 190 25.51 5.73 -9.33
CA GLU A 190 25.34 4.72 -10.37
C GLU A 190 24.07 4.95 -11.19
N PRO A 191 24.17 4.84 -12.52
CA PRO A 191 23.06 5.18 -13.41
C PRO A 191 21.94 4.13 -13.44
N ASN A 192 22.18 2.91 -12.93
CA ASN A 192 21.29 1.76 -13.04
C ASN A 192 21.27 0.93 -11.74
N VAL A 193 20.61 1.45 -10.71
CA VAL A 193 20.44 0.73 -9.46
C VAL A 193 19.20 -0.16 -9.56
N SER A 194 19.37 -1.47 -9.42
CA SER A 194 18.22 -2.39 -9.32
C SER A 194 17.45 -2.17 -8.01
N ILE A 195 16.16 -2.51 -7.99
CA ILE A 195 15.37 -2.45 -6.74
C ILE A 195 15.98 -3.36 -5.67
N SER A 196 16.59 -4.47 -6.08
CA SER A 196 17.26 -5.40 -5.18
C SER A 196 18.47 -4.73 -4.49
N GLU A 197 19.37 -4.11 -5.26
CA GLU A 197 20.51 -3.36 -4.72
C GLU A 197 20.07 -2.21 -3.80
N PHE A 198 18.99 -1.51 -4.18
CA PHE A 198 18.40 -0.49 -3.34
C PHE A 198 17.86 -1.06 -2.01
N LYS A 199 17.15 -2.19 -2.05
CA LYS A 199 16.62 -2.86 -0.85
C LYS A 199 17.73 -3.40 0.05
N ASP A 200 18.86 -3.79 -0.53
CA ASP A 200 20.01 -4.30 0.22
C ASP A 200 20.87 -3.19 0.83
N ALA A 201 20.77 -1.96 0.33
CA ALA A 201 21.52 -0.81 0.85
C ALA A 201 21.02 -0.31 2.22
N PHE A 202 19.82 -0.71 2.65
CA PHE A 202 19.19 -0.27 3.89
C PHE A 202 18.68 -1.44 4.72
N ALA A 203 18.64 -1.27 6.05
CA ALA A 203 18.01 -2.26 6.91
C ALA A 203 16.48 -2.25 6.74
N VAL A 204 15.89 -1.05 6.64
CA VAL A 204 14.47 -0.82 6.44
C VAL A 204 14.28 0.35 5.47
N ILE A 205 13.27 0.25 4.60
CA ILE A 205 12.83 1.35 3.73
C ILE A 205 11.38 1.68 4.05
N LEU A 206 11.13 2.95 4.34
CA LEU A 206 9.80 3.53 4.42
C LEU A 206 9.46 4.24 3.11
N ASN A 207 8.46 3.74 2.41
CA ASN A 207 7.88 4.38 1.24
C ASN A 207 6.80 5.36 1.69
N ILE A 208 6.83 6.58 1.17
CA ILE A 208 5.85 7.63 1.48
C ILE A 208 5.30 8.15 0.15
N ARG A 209 4.06 7.76 -0.18
CA ARG A 209 3.32 8.23 -1.37
C ARG A 209 2.35 9.32 -0.96
N ILE A 210 2.34 10.42 -1.71
CA ILE A 210 1.58 11.62 -1.40
C ILE A 210 0.65 11.87 -2.57
N HIS A 211 -0.65 11.73 -2.32
CA HIS A 211 -1.69 11.98 -3.30
C HIS A 211 -2.48 13.19 -2.87
N ARG A 212 -2.63 14.16 -3.78
CA ARG A 212 -3.62 15.23 -3.58
C ARG A 212 -5.00 14.60 -3.42
N ILE A 213 -5.77 15.12 -2.49
CA ILE A 213 -7.16 14.71 -2.35
C ILE A 213 -7.89 15.17 -3.60
N THR A 214 -8.26 14.22 -4.43
CA THR A 214 -9.34 14.42 -5.39
C THR A 214 -10.61 13.94 -4.70
N ALA A 215 -11.72 14.67 -4.86
CA ALA A 215 -13.01 14.18 -4.38
C ALA A 215 -13.29 12.81 -5.04
N ALA A 216 -13.09 11.73 -4.28
CA ALA A 216 -13.24 10.37 -4.78
C ALA A 216 -14.70 10.05 -5.13
N ASN A 217 -15.64 10.78 -4.53
CA ASN A 217 -17.05 10.76 -4.81
C ASN A 217 -17.53 12.22 -5.00
N PRO A 218 -18.24 12.56 -6.09
CA PRO A 218 -18.77 13.90 -6.29
C PRO A 218 -19.77 14.35 -5.21
N ASN A 219 -20.25 13.41 -4.37
CA ASN A 219 -21.12 13.70 -3.23
C ASN A 219 -20.34 13.96 -1.92
N ASP A 220 -19.02 13.81 -1.90
CA ASP A 220 -18.21 14.20 -0.75
C ASP A 220 -18.02 15.72 -0.78
N GLU A 221 -18.61 16.41 0.18
CA GLU A 221 -18.38 17.84 0.40
C GLU A 221 -17.19 17.99 1.35
N PHE A 222 -16.09 18.57 0.88
CA PHE A 222 -15.04 19.10 1.74
C PHE A 222 -15.43 20.53 2.11
N PRO A 223 -15.84 20.78 3.37
CA PRO A 223 -16.50 22.04 3.74
C PRO A 223 -15.55 23.24 3.82
N ASP A 224 -14.23 23.03 3.72
CA ASP A 224 -13.23 24.05 4.03
C ASP A 224 -11.99 23.95 3.11
N GLU A 225 -11.44 25.10 2.74
CA GLU A 225 -10.23 25.22 1.90
C GLU A 225 -9.03 24.52 2.53
N GLU A 226 -9.00 24.45 3.86
CA GLU A 226 -7.97 23.73 4.61
C GLU A 226 -7.90 22.25 4.23
N ILE A 227 -9.04 21.58 4.12
CA ILE A 227 -9.06 20.14 3.80
C ILE A 227 -8.73 19.93 2.32
N ALA A 228 -9.08 20.88 1.46
CA ALA A 228 -8.68 20.86 0.06
C ALA A 228 -7.15 20.95 -0.12
N ALA A 229 -6.43 21.52 0.86
CA ALA A 229 -4.96 21.56 0.89
C ALA A 229 -4.31 20.29 1.48
N CYS A 230 -5.10 19.38 2.06
CA CYS A 230 -4.60 18.11 2.59
C CYS A 230 -4.25 17.11 1.47
N HIS A 231 -3.45 16.13 1.87
CA HIS A 231 -3.04 15.00 1.05
C HIS A 231 -3.44 13.69 1.71
N THR A 232 -3.77 12.69 0.88
CA THR A 232 -3.78 11.30 1.32
C THR A 232 -2.36 10.76 1.21
N ILE A 233 -1.78 10.38 2.33
CA ILE A 233 -0.42 9.87 2.43
C ILE A 233 -0.49 8.38 2.69
N PHE A 234 0.19 7.59 1.86
CA PHE A 234 0.38 6.16 2.08
C PHE A 234 1.81 5.89 2.52
N LEU A 235 1.93 5.35 3.73
CA LEU A 235 3.17 4.89 4.32
C LEU A 235 3.24 3.38 4.16
N SER A 236 4.36 2.85 3.66
CA SER A 236 4.55 1.40 3.62
C SER A 236 6.00 0.97 3.86
N MET A 237 6.13 -0.16 4.55
CA MET A 237 7.39 -0.86 4.80
C MET A 237 7.19 -2.35 4.51
N GLN A 238 8.27 -3.03 4.16
CA GLN A 238 8.29 -4.48 4.02
C GLN A 238 9.56 -5.05 4.65
N CYS A 239 9.46 -6.23 5.26
CA CYS A 239 10.59 -6.93 5.85
C CYS A 239 10.48 -8.44 5.60
N PRO A 240 11.60 -9.18 5.53
CA PRO A 240 11.56 -10.63 5.51
C PRO A 240 10.94 -11.17 6.79
N THR A 241 10.01 -12.12 6.69
CA THR A 241 9.28 -12.71 7.83
C THR A 241 10.21 -13.33 8.87
N GLN A 242 11.39 -13.83 8.46
CA GLN A 242 12.37 -14.48 9.34
C GLN A 242 13.47 -13.55 9.88
N SER A 243 13.48 -12.26 9.51
CA SER A 243 14.53 -11.33 9.93
C SER A 243 14.13 -10.59 11.20
N GLY A 244 14.53 -11.10 12.37
CA GLY A 244 14.24 -10.48 13.67
C GLY A 244 14.71 -9.02 13.74
N SER A 245 15.99 -8.75 13.45
CA SER A 245 16.55 -7.39 13.56
C SER A 245 15.91 -6.37 12.62
N ARG A 246 15.66 -6.72 11.35
CA ARG A 246 14.99 -5.79 10.42
C ARG A 246 13.55 -5.54 10.82
N ARG A 247 12.86 -6.56 11.36
CA ARG A 247 11.49 -6.42 11.84
C ARG A 247 11.42 -5.56 13.10
N ASP A 248 12.31 -5.76 14.06
CA ASP A 248 12.37 -4.98 15.31
C ASP A 248 12.57 -3.49 14.99
N MET A 249 13.50 -3.19 14.08
CA MET A 249 13.72 -1.83 13.62
C MET A 249 12.48 -1.24 12.90
N ALA A 250 11.83 -2.02 12.04
CA ALA A 250 10.63 -1.54 11.36
C ALA A 250 9.46 -1.33 12.33
N GLU A 251 9.38 -2.12 13.41
CA GLU A 251 8.43 -1.91 14.51
C GLU A 251 8.75 -0.63 15.29
N GLU A 252 10.03 -0.34 15.55
CA GLU A 252 10.48 0.91 16.15
C GLU A 252 10.13 2.12 15.26
N ILE A 253 10.39 2.04 13.95
CA ILE A 253 9.99 3.08 12.98
C ILE A 253 8.47 3.26 13.00
N ALA A 254 7.70 2.17 12.97
CA ALA A 254 6.23 2.25 13.02
C ALA A 254 5.73 2.91 14.32
N ALA A 255 6.39 2.65 15.46
CA ALA A 255 6.09 3.27 16.74
C ALA A 255 6.51 4.76 16.78
N ALA A 256 7.65 5.10 16.18
CA ALA A 256 8.10 6.48 16.04
C ALA A 256 7.11 7.29 15.19
N ILE A 257 6.70 6.79 14.04
CA ILE A 257 5.66 7.40 13.18
C ILE A 257 4.35 7.55 13.96
N ALA A 258 3.92 6.48 14.63
CA ALA A 258 2.72 6.47 15.45
C ALA A 258 2.69 7.58 16.51
N SER A 259 3.84 7.91 17.10
CA SER A 259 3.95 8.95 18.12
C SER A 259 3.73 10.34 17.53
N GLN A 260 3.99 10.55 16.24
CA GLN A 260 3.87 11.84 15.55
C GLN A 260 2.50 12.09 14.91
N ILE A 261 1.61 11.11 14.94
CA ILE A 261 0.34 11.14 14.22
C ILE A 261 -0.81 11.04 15.22
N GLU A 262 -1.89 11.76 14.94
CA GLU A 262 -3.12 11.69 15.70
C GLU A 262 -4.02 10.59 15.13
N ARG A 263 -4.67 9.83 16.01
CA ARG A 263 -5.36 8.58 15.65
C ARG A 263 -6.85 8.57 15.97
N ARG A 264 -7.27 9.44 16.89
CA ARG A 264 -8.61 9.40 17.45
C ARG A 264 -9.49 10.34 16.68
N VAL A 265 -10.40 9.82 15.86
CA VAL A 265 -11.42 10.61 15.19
C VAL A 265 -12.80 10.09 15.58
N ASP A 266 -13.70 11.01 15.89
CA ASP A 266 -15.08 10.67 16.21
C ASP A 266 -15.97 10.92 14.98
N ARG A 267 -16.83 9.95 14.67
CA ARG A 267 -17.97 10.16 13.77
C ARG A 267 -19.07 10.78 14.61
N ILE A 268 -19.53 11.96 14.21
CA ILE A 268 -20.44 12.78 15.00
C ILE A 268 -21.69 13.07 14.16
N GLU A 269 -22.85 12.90 14.79
CA GLU A 269 -24.15 13.36 14.29
C GLU A 269 -24.21 14.89 14.37
N ILE A 270 -24.41 15.56 13.23
CA ILE A 270 -24.26 17.02 13.13
C ILE A 270 -25.22 17.76 14.05
N GLU A 271 -26.48 17.33 14.04
CA GLU A 271 -27.57 18.06 14.69
C GLU A 271 -27.47 17.99 16.22
N THR A 272 -27.03 16.85 16.74
CA THR A 272 -27.03 16.55 18.17
C THR A 272 -25.64 16.67 18.81
N GLY A 273 -24.58 16.65 18.01
CA GLY A 273 -23.20 16.54 18.50
C GLY A 273 -22.88 15.16 19.10
N ARG A 274 -23.76 14.17 18.94
CA ARG A 274 -23.59 12.83 19.50
C ARG A 274 -22.51 12.06 18.74
N VAL A 275 -21.56 11.49 19.48
CA VAL A 275 -20.59 10.53 18.93
C VAL A 275 -21.32 9.25 18.55
N LEU A 276 -21.30 8.93 17.26
CA LEU A 276 -21.88 7.71 16.69
C LEU A 276 -20.87 6.56 16.74
N GLU A 277 -19.61 6.85 16.44
CA GLU A 277 -18.56 5.85 16.28
C GLU A 277 -17.19 6.47 16.53
N ARG A 278 -16.29 5.71 17.17
CA ARG A 278 -14.89 6.11 17.31
C ARG A 278 -14.06 5.35 16.29
N ASN A 279 -13.31 6.07 15.47
CA ASN A 279 -12.51 5.50 14.38
C ASN A 279 -11.01 5.72 14.64
N ASP A 280 -10.21 4.69 14.31
CA ASP A 280 -8.73 4.73 14.36
C ASP A 280 -8.16 5.19 13.00
N ILE A 281 -8.55 6.39 12.57
CA ILE A 281 -8.10 6.98 11.31
C ILE A 281 -6.91 7.89 11.60
N TRP A 282 -5.81 7.63 10.91
CA TRP A 282 -4.59 8.40 11.06
C TRP A 282 -4.71 9.76 10.36
N HIS A 283 -4.29 10.81 11.04
CA HIS A 283 -4.28 12.15 10.48
C HIS A 283 -3.14 13.01 11.06
N GLY A 284 -2.72 14.01 10.30
CA GLY A 284 -1.69 14.96 10.70
C GLY A 284 -2.06 15.72 11.96
N ARG A 285 -1.05 16.11 12.75
CA ARG A 285 -1.26 16.92 13.96
C ARG A 285 -1.75 18.31 13.62
N SER A 286 -1.28 18.90 12.52
CA SER A 286 -1.74 20.21 12.05
C SER A 286 -3.25 20.21 11.85
N LEU A 287 -3.76 19.20 11.14
CA LEU A 287 -5.17 18.99 10.87
C LEU A 287 -5.94 18.71 12.17
N ALA A 288 -5.32 17.98 13.09
CA ALA A 288 -5.92 17.74 14.39
C ALA A 288 -6.12 19.01 15.20
N ASN A 289 -5.10 19.85 15.23
CA ASN A 289 -5.12 21.14 15.89
C ASN A 289 -6.13 22.08 15.21
N TRP A 290 -6.19 22.07 13.87
CA TRP A 290 -7.15 22.83 13.11
C TRP A 290 -8.61 22.49 13.49
N CYS A 291 -8.96 21.21 13.59
CA CYS A 291 -10.28 20.78 14.06
C CYS A 291 -10.58 21.27 15.49
N LYS A 292 -9.61 21.17 16.40
CA LYS A 292 -9.79 21.58 17.82
C LYS A 292 -10.02 23.09 17.99
N GLN A 293 -9.60 23.92 17.04
CA GLN A 293 -9.74 25.39 17.14
C GLN A 293 -11.20 25.87 17.07
N LYS A 294 -12.11 25.16 16.39
CA LYS A 294 -13.52 25.57 16.29
C LYS A 294 -14.46 24.35 16.22
N PRO A 295 -15.63 24.39 16.89
CA PRO A 295 -16.56 23.25 16.95
C PRO A 295 -17.21 22.89 15.61
N ASN A 296 -17.07 23.74 14.59
CA ASN A 296 -17.65 23.53 13.25
C ASN A 296 -16.62 23.04 12.22
N ARG A 297 -15.43 22.59 12.63
CA ARG A 297 -14.38 22.08 11.75
C ARG A 297 -14.31 20.56 11.76
N PHE A 298 -14.44 19.96 10.59
CA PHE A 298 -14.57 18.51 10.42
C PHE A 298 -13.73 18.06 9.25
N LEU A 299 -13.15 16.87 9.34
CA LEU A 299 -12.28 16.29 8.32
C LEU A 299 -13.06 15.87 7.06
N ARG A 300 -14.31 15.44 7.23
CA ARG A 300 -15.17 15.01 6.13
C ARG A 300 -16.64 15.13 6.48
N ILE A 301 -17.47 15.49 5.51
CA ILE A 301 -18.92 15.35 5.57
C ILE A 301 -19.33 14.28 4.57
N PHE A 302 -20.16 13.33 4.98
CA PHE A 302 -20.72 12.34 4.05
C PHE A 302 -22.20 12.13 4.34
N ASN A 303 -22.94 11.78 3.30
CA ASN A 303 -24.35 11.41 3.41
C ASN A 303 -24.42 9.92 3.74
N ASP A 304 -25.09 9.58 4.83
CA ASP A 304 -25.42 8.19 5.10
C ASP A 304 -26.41 7.72 4.03
N ARG A 305 -25.99 6.75 3.21
CA ARG A 305 -26.82 6.25 2.10
C ARG A 305 -28.05 5.49 2.57
N SER A 306 -28.07 5.02 3.82
CA SER A 306 -29.18 4.25 4.38
C SER A 306 -30.25 5.15 4.99
N THR A 307 -29.87 6.28 5.60
CA THR A 307 -30.81 7.19 6.27
C THR A 307 -31.04 8.50 5.51
N GLY A 308 -30.16 8.87 4.59
CA GLY A 308 -30.16 10.17 3.90
C GLY A 308 -29.66 11.33 4.76
N GLU A 309 -29.27 11.06 6.02
CA GLU A 309 -28.81 12.09 6.96
C GLU A 309 -27.35 12.49 6.69
N LYS A 310 -27.05 13.78 6.86
CA LYS A 310 -25.68 14.29 6.80
C LYS A 310 -24.93 13.93 8.09
N GLN A 311 -23.81 13.24 7.96
CA GLN A 311 -22.93 12.90 9.08
C GLN A 311 -21.54 13.51 8.88
N ARG A 312 -20.80 13.72 9.99
CA ARG A 312 -19.45 14.29 9.94
C ARG A 312 -18.44 13.37 10.60
N ILE A 313 -17.23 13.40 10.05
CA ILE A 313 -16.02 12.86 10.68
C ILE A 313 -15.25 14.07 11.20
N GLY A 314 -15.10 14.17 12.51
CA GLY A 314 -14.40 15.29 13.13
C GLY A 314 -13.67 14.85 14.39
N LEU A 315 -12.83 15.75 14.88
CA LEU A 315 -12.19 15.55 16.17
C LEU A 315 -13.03 16.26 17.19
N GLN A 316 -13.61 15.52 18.13
CA GLN A 316 -14.18 16.16 19.29
C GLN A 316 -13.01 16.74 20.09
N SER A 317 -13.00 18.06 20.29
CA SER A 317 -12.21 18.65 21.37
C SER A 317 -12.74 18.03 22.66
N GLY A 318 -11.97 17.12 23.25
CA GLY A 318 -12.27 16.60 24.57
C GLY A 318 -12.45 17.79 25.51
N SER A 319 -13.66 17.93 26.04
CA SER A 319 -13.82 18.52 27.37
C SER A 319 -13.26 17.49 28.34
N ASP A 320 -12.02 17.71 28.80
CA ASP A 320 -11.52 17.12 30.03
C ASP A 320 -12.42 17.49 31.21
#